data_AF-A0A5R9PFR0-F1
#
_entry.id   AF-A0A5R9PFR0-F1
#
_cell.length_a   1.000
_cell.length_b   1.000
_cell.length_c   1.000
_cell.angle_alpha   90.00
_cell.angle_beta   90.00
_cell.angle_gamma   90.00
#
_symmetry.space_group_name_H-M   'P 1'
#
loop_
_entity.id
_entity.type
_entity.pdbx_description
1 polymer ?
#
loop_
_entity_poly.entity_id
_entity_poly.type
_entity_poly.pdbx_seq_one_letter_code
_entity_poly.pdbx_strand_id
1 'polypeptide(L)'
;MRPTYPQVLAESVRRDVRHRPVVLLRLTTEVNMTRSNHVIGGQRQRGVGLLEVMISVLILSVGMLGIAAMQSITLKNAGASAYRTQAALQMYSMMDIIRADRNNLSAYNTNIYADGPGDGAPGTMAGWLDGLKVTVAPDAKGQVVCNADTMTCSVGIQWSDARATGGGSTPSEINITSQL
;
A
#
# COMPACT_ATOMS: atom_id res chain seq x y z
N MET A 1 -13.96 32.18 -40.95
CA MET A 1 -12.50 32.11 -41.09
C MET A 1 -12.00 31.05 -40.09
N ARG A 2 -11.66 29.85 -40.57
CA ARG A 2 -11.28 28.69 -39.74
C ARG A 2 -9.76 28.49 -39.84
N PRO A 3 -9.01 28.26 -38.75
CA PRO A 3 -7.59 27.95 -38.84
C PRO A 3 -7.36 26.47 -39.13
N THR A 4 -6.38 26.24 -40.01
CA THR A 4 -5.91 24.97 -40.55
C THR A 4 -4.89 24.32 -39.61
N TYR A 5 -5.05 23.04 -39.27
CA TYR A 5 -4.03 22.23 -38.57
C TYR A 5 -3.09 21.54 -39.58
N PRO A 6 -1.77 21.51 -39.35
CA PRO A 6 -0.85 20.71 -40.16
C PRO A 6 -0.78 19.25 -39.68
N GLN A 7 -0.81 18.33 -40.65
CA GLN A 7 -0.70 16.89 -40.51
C GLN A 7 0.78 16.49 -40.41
N VAL A 8 1.21 15.87 -39.31
CA VAL A 8 2.54 15.24 -39.20
C VAL A 8 2.38 13.73 -39.07
N LEU A 9 2.57 13.12 -40.23
CA LEU A 9 2.95 11.76 -40.60
C LEU A 9 3.27 10.76 -39.48
N ALA A 10 2.50 9.67 -39.51
CA ALA A 10 2.78 8.40 -38.85
C ALA A 10 3.94 7.67 -39.55
N GLU A 11 5.10 7.61 -38.91
CA GLU A 11 6.21 6.76 -39.36
C GLU A 11 6.11 5.39 -38.66
N SER A 12 5.70 4.39 -39.42
CA SER A 12 5.56 3.00 -38.98
C SER A 12 6.92 2.32 -38.84
N VAL A 13 7.42 2.19 -37.62
CA VAL A 13 8.62 1.39 -37.33
C VAL A 13 8.25 -0.10 -37.34
N ARG A 14 8.25 -0.71 -38.54
CA ARG A 14 8.27 -2.17 -38.69
C ARG A 14 9.67 -2.68 -38.35
N ARG A 15 9.83 -3.33 -37.19
CA ARG A 15 11.02 -4.15 -36.91
C ARG A 15 10.81 -5.56 -37.46
N ASP A 16 11.51 -5.83 -38.55
CA ASP A 16 11.63 -7.10 -39.24
C ASP A 16 12.53 -8.06 -38.42
N VAL A 17 11.93 -8.99 -37.67
CA VAL A 17 12.65 -10.00 -36.88
C VAL A 17 12.90 -11.23 -37.76
N ARG A 18 13.98 -11.19 -38.54
CA ARG A 18 14.46 -12.36 -39.29
C ARG A 18 15.07 -13.40 -38.35
N HIS A 19 14.38 -14.52 -38.20
CA HIS A 19 14.87 -15.75 -37.57
C HIS A 19 16.10 -16.28 -38.33
N ARG A 20 17.19 -16.57 -37.60
CA ARG A 20 18.34 -17.35 -38.10
C ARG A 20 18.26 -18.77 -37.54
N PRO A 21 18.40 -19.83 -38.35
CA PRO A 21 18.47 -21.19 -37.83
C PRO A 21 19.81 -21.43 -37.14
N VAL A 22 19.76 -21.97 -35.91
CA VAL A 22 20.91 -22.41 -35.14
C VAL A 22 21.41 -23.73 -35.72
N VAL A 23 22.57 -23.72 -36.35
CA VAL A 23 23.25 -24.91 -36.86
C VAL A 23 23.83 -25.69 -35.67
N LEU A 24 23.27 -26.86 -35.40
CA LEU A 24 23.68 -27.79 -34.36
C LEU A 24 24.95 -28.56 -34.81
N LEU A 25 26.13 -28.06 -34.46
CA LEU A 25 27.39 -28.78 -34.66
C LEU A 25 27.53 -29.85 -33.57
N ARG A 26 27.26 -31.12 -33.89
CA ARG A 26 27.60 -32.25 -33.02
C ARG A 26 29.11 -32.52 -33.09
N LEU A 27 29.86 -31.99 -32.13
CA LEU A 27 31.21 -32.45 -31.83
C LEU A 27 31.11 -33.68 -30.92
N THR A 28 31.22 -34.88 -31.50
CA THR A 28 31.50 -36.09 -30.72
C THR A 28 33.00 -36.16 -30.47
N THR A 29 33.43 -35.67 -29.31
CA THR A 29 34.76 -36.03 -28.77
C THR A 29 34.56 -37.14 -27.76
N GLU A 30 34.89 -38.36 -28.16
CA GLU A 30 35.05 -39.53 -27.29
C GLU A 30 36.27 -39.30 -26.38
N VAL A 31 36.04 -38.85 -25.14
CA VAL A 31 37.07 -38.81 -24.10
C VAL A 31 37.07 -40.16 -23.40
N ASN A 32 37.95 -41.07 -23.81
CA ASN A 32 38.14 -42.34 -23.11
C ASN A 32 39.04 -42.13 -21.88
N MET A 33 38.43 -41.90 -20.72
CA MET A 33 39.11 -41.72 -19.44
C MET A 33 38.88 -42.97 -18.59
N THR A 34 39.84 -43.89 -18.57
CA THR A 34 39.88 -45.05 -17.65
C THR A 34 40.15 -44.54 -16.23
N ARG A 35 39.09 -44.07 -15.57
CA ARG A 35 39.12 -43.66 -14.17
C ARG A 35 39.09 -44.91 -13.29
N SER A 36 40.16 -45.12 -12.52
CA SER A 36 40.27 -46.17 -11.52
C SER A 36 39.21 -45.97 -10.43
N ASN A 37 38.26 -46.90 -10.33
CA ASN A 37 37.19 -46.88 -9.35
C ASN A 37 37.72 -47.38 -7.99
N HIS A 38 38.22 -46.47 -7.17
CA HIS A 38 38.40 -46.73 -5.74
C HIS A 38 37.03 -46.64 -5.05
N VAL A 39 36.38 -47.79 -4.87
CA VAL A 39 35.14 -47.90 -4.09
C VAL A 39 35.50 -47.71 -2.62
N ILE A 40 35.45 -46.46 -2.13
CA ILE A 40 35.53 -46.18 -0.71
C ILE A 40 34.31 -46.83 -0.05
N GLY A 41 34.57 -47.82 0.80
CA GLY A 41 33.56 -48.59 1.52
C GLY A 41 32.61 -47.66 2.27
N GLY A 42 31.31 -47.83 1.98
CA GLY A 42 30.23 -47.08 2.60
C GLY A 42 30.22 -47.28 4.11
N GLN A 43 30.42 -46.19 4.84
CA GLN A 43 30.17 -46.10 6.27
C GLN A 43 28.71 -46.48 6.53
N ARG A 44 28.47 -47.50 7.37
CA ARG A 44 27.13 -47.95 7.74
C ARG A 44 26.42 -46.84 8.54
N GLN A 45 25.36 -46.27 7.96
CA GLN A 45 24.43 -45.39 8.68
C GLN A 45 23.90 -46.10 9.93
N ARG A 46 24.30 -45.63 11.11
CA ARG A 46 23.80 -46.11 12.39
C ARG A 46 22.83 -45.08 12.97
N GLY A 47 21.53 -45.35 12.83
CA GLY A 47 20.57 -45.20 13.92
C GLY A 47 20.21 -43.82 14.49
N VAL A 48 20.62 -42.69 13.90
CA VAL A 48 20.21 -41.35 14.39
C VAL A 48 19.10 -40.68 13.56
N GLY A 49 18.65 -41.32 12.46
CA GLY A 49 17.76 -40.69 11.48
C GLY A 49 16.38 -40.25 11.99
N LEU A 50 15.76 -40.99 12.93
CA LEU A 50 14.42 -40.64 13.41
C LEU A 50 14.45 -39.42 14.35
N LEU A 51 15.49 -39.32 15.20
CA LEU A 51 15.66 -38.19 16.11
C LEU A 51 16.07 -36.92 15.33
N GLU A 52 16.86 -37.06 14.28
CA GLU A 52 17.25 -35.96 13.39
C GLU A 52 16.05 -35.36 12.64
N VAL A 53 15.16 -36.20 12.12
CA VAL A 53 13.92 -35.74 11.48
C VAL A 53 12.97 -35.11 12.49
N MET A 54 12.83 -35.69 13.69
CA MET A 54 11.98 -35.10 14.74
C MET A 54 12.47 -33.72 15.19
N ILE A 55 13.77 -33.54 15.39
CA ILE A 55 14.35 -32.23 15.71
C ILE A 55 14.18 -31.27 14.55
N SER A 56 14.36 -31.73 13.31
CA SER A 56 14.15 -30.89 12.12
C SER A 56 12.71 -30.38 12.02
N VAL A 57 11.72 -31.26 12.21
CA VAL A 57 10.31 -30.89 12.19
C VAL A 57 9.95 -30.00 13.39
N LEU A 58 10.55 -30.24 14.56
CA LEU A 58 10.38 -29.38 15.74
C LEU A 58 10.87 -27.95 15.43
N ILE A 59 12.10 -27.79 14.97
CA ILE A 59 12.68 -26.49 14.63
C ILE A 59 11.86 -25.80 13.53
N LEU A 60 11.47 -26.54 12.49
CA LEU A 60 10.63 -26.04 11.41
C LEU A 60 9.28 -25.53 11.93
N SER A 61 8.63 -26.30 12.81
CA SER A 61 7.33 -25.94 13.36
C SER A 61 7.38 -24.65 14.18
N VAL A 62 8.40 -24.50 15.04
CA VAL A 62 8.64 -23.27 15.81
C VAL A 62 8.92 -22.09 14.88
N GLY A 63 9.71 -22.30 13.83
CA GLY A 63 9.99 -21.29 12.81
C GLY A 63 8.73 -20.82 12.07
N MET A 64 7.86 -21.74 11.65
CA MET A 64 6.60 -21.41 10.97
C MET A 64 5.63 -20.64 11.88
N LEU A 65 5.53 -21.00 13.16
CA LEU A 65 4.73 -20.26 14.13
C LEU A 65 5.22 -18.81 14.29
N GLY A 66 6.54 -18.60 14.30
CA GLY A 66 7.14 -17.26 14.31
C GLY A 66 6.76 -16.42 13.10
N ILE A 67 6.79 -17.02 11.90
CA ILE A 67 6.38 -16.34 10.66
C ILE A 67 4.89 -15.98 10.69
N ALA A 68 4.02 -16.89 11.15
CA ALA A 68 2.58 -16.63 11.25
C ALA A 68 2.26 -15.48 12.22
N ALA A 69 2.97 -15.40 13.35
CA ALA A 69 2.84 -14.30 14.29
C ALA A 69 3.26 -12.96 13.66
N MET A 70 4.38 -12.95 12.93
CA MET A 70 4.85 -11.76 12.21
C MET A 70 3.84 -11.31 11.14
N GLN A 71 3.30 -12.25 10.34
CA GLN A 71 2.28 -11.95 9.34
C GLN A 71 1.03 -11.30 9.96
N SER A 72 0.60 -11.78 11.12
CA SER A 72 -0.55 -11.20 11.84
C SER A 72 -0.31 -9.73 12.24
N ILE A 73 0.90 -9.40 12.68
CA ILE A 73 1.30 -8.02 13.02
C ILE A 73 1.38 -7.18 11.75
N THR A 74 1.95 -7.72 10.67
CA THR A 74 2.04 -7.03 9.37
C THR A 74 0.66 -6.63 8.85
N LEU A 75 -0.33 -7.54 8.89
CA LEU A 75 -1.70 -7.22 8.44
C LEU A 75 -2.34 -6.10 9.26
N LYS A 76 -2.17 -6.11 10.59
CA LYS A 76 -2.67 -5.04 11.46
C LYS A 76 -2.04 -3.69 11.11
N ASN A 77 -0.73 -3.66 10.91
CA ASN A 77 0.00 -2.44 10.58
C ASN A 77 -0.34 -1.94 9.16
N ALA A 78 -0.51 -2.85 8.19
CA ALA A 78 -0.90 -2.50 6.83
C ALA A 78 -2.30 -1.84 6.80
N GLY A 79 -3.27 -2.39 7.54
CA GLY A 79 -4.60 -1.78 7.67
C GLY A 79 -4.56 -0.39 8.29
N ALA A 80 -3.82 -0.23 9.40
CA ALA A 80 -3.65 1.07 10.04
C ALA A 80 -2.93 2.10 9.14
N SER A 81 -1.98 1.66 8.33
CA SER A 81 -1.31 2.52 7.33
C SER A 81 -2.29 2.97 6.25
N ALA A 82 -3.12 2.06 5.74
CA ALA A 82 -4.12 2.37 4.73
C ALA A 82 -5.12 3.44 5.20
N TYR A 83 -5.63 3.35 6.44
CA TYR A 83 -6.51 4.38 7.00
C TYR A 83 -5.85 5.76 7.05
N ARG A 84 -4.58 5.83 7.47
CA ARG A 84 -3.81 7.10 7.49
C ARG A 84 -3.63 7.67 6.09
N THR A 85 -3.33 6.82 5.10
CA THR A 85 -3.20 7.26 3.69
C THR A 85 -4.51 7.79 3.15
N GLN A 86 -5.62 7.08 3.38
CA GLN A 86 -6.95 7.52 2.92
C GLN A 86 -7.36 8.84 3.59
N ALA A 87 -7.11 8.98 4.90
CA ALA A 87 -7.34 10.22 5.63
C ALA A 87 -6.50 11.37 5.03
N ALA A 88 -5.20 11.14 4.77
CA ALA A 88 -4.33 12.13 4.15
C ALA A 88 -4.87 12.63 2.80
N LEU A 89 -5.27 11.71 1.92
CA LEU A 89 -5.86 12.05 0.63
C LEU A 89 -7.13 12.91 0.78
N GLN A 90 -8.01 12.57 1.74
CA GLN A 90 -9.23 13.34 2.00
C GLN A 90 -8.94 14.73 2.57
N MET A 91 -7.92 14.88 3.41
CA MET A 91 -7.51 16.19 3.93
C MET A 91 -6.96 17.09 2.82
N TYR A 92 -6.12 16.55 1.93
CA TYR A 92 -5.63 17.31 0.77
C TYR A 92 -6.76 17.72 -0.16
N SER A 93 -7.71 16.82 -0.44
CA SER A 93 -8.89 17.16 -1.24
C SER A 93 -9.70 18.29 -0.61
N MET A 94 -9.91 18.29 0.71
CA MET A 94 -10.63 19.37 1.40
C MET A 94 -9.84 20.68 1.39
N MET A 95 -8.53 20.63 1.61
CA MET A 95 -7.66 21.81 1.51
C MET A 95 -7.74 22.45 0.12
N ASP A 96 -7.81 21.66 -0.94
CA ASP A 96 -7.94 22.17 -2.30
C ASP A 96 -9.32 22.78 -2.58
N ILE A 97 -10.39 22.23 -2.01
CA ILE A 97 -11.74 22.85 -2.05
C ILE A 97 -11.73 24.21 -1.35
N ILE A 98 -11.13 24.30 -0.15
CA ILE A 98 -11.04 25.56 0.61
C ILE A 98 -10.20 26.59 -0.16
N ARG A 99 -9.11 26.18 -0.79
CA ARG A 99 -8.29 27.05 -1.65
C ARG A 99 -9.08 27.59 -2.85
N ALA A 100 -9.91 26.75 -3.46
CA ALA A 100 -10.76 27.16 -4.57
C ALA A 100 -11.87 28.14 -4.14
N ASP A 101 -12.39 28.01 -2.91
CA ASP A 101 -13.47 28.82 -2.35
C ASP A 101 -13.03 29.64 -1.12
N ARG A 102 -11.90 30.34 -1.25
CA ARG A 102 -11.29 31.12 -0.16
C ARG A 102 -12.15 32.27 0.37
N ASN A 103 -13.20 32.66 -0.36
CA ASN A 103 -14.10 33.75 0.05
C ASN A 103 -15.18 33.27 1.03
N ASN A 104 -15.37 31.95 1.17
CA ASN A 104 -16.45 31.33 1.94
C ASN A 104 -15.92 30.38 3.04
N LEU A 105 -14.83 30.77 3.71
CA LEU A 105 -14.17 29.93 4.72
C LEU A 105 -15.10 29.52 5.88
N SER A 106 -16.07 30.37 6.22
CA SER A 106 -17.03 30.10 7.30
C SER A 106 -17.96 28.92 7.00
N ALA A 107 -18.24 28.63 5.72
CA ALA A 107 -19.09 27.50 5.35
C ALA A 107 -18.43 26.14 5.59
N TYR A 108 -17.10 26.09 5.60
CA TYR A 108 -16.33 24.86 5.85
C TYR A 108 -15.94 24.70 7.31
N ASN A 109 -15.87 25.79 8.07
CA ASN A 109 -15.35 25.77 9.44
C ASN A 109 -16.31 25.04 10.41
N THR A 110 -15.84 23.92 10.97
CA THR A 110 -16.58 23.17 12.00
C THR A 110 -16.09 23.47 13.41
N ASN A 111 -14.85 23.92 13.59
CA ASN A 111 -14.15 24.09 14.88
C ASN A 111 -14.04 22.84 15.77
N ILE A 112 -14.76 21.76 15.46
CA ILE A 112 -14.77 20.48 16.18
C ILE A 112 -14.67 19.31 15.21
N TYR A 113 -14.29 18.14 15.73
CA TYR A 113 -14.43 16.87 15.04
C TYR A 113 -15.90 16.50 14.92
N ALA A 114 -16.46 16.72 13.73
CA ALA A 114 -17.86 16.50 13.42
C ALA A 114 -18.07 15.18 12.67
N ASP A 115 -19.18 14.53 12.95
CA ASP A 115 -19.68 13.41 12.18
C ASP A 115 -20.45 13.91 10.95
N GLY A 116 -20.37 13.15 9.86
CA GLY A 116 -21.22 13.40 8.69
C GLY A 116 -22.71 13.10 8.98
N PRO A 117 -23.65 13.90 8.43
CA PRO A 117 -25.08 13.77 8.70
C PRO A 117 -25.74 12.55 8.03
N GLY A 118 -25.09 11.94 7.04
CA GLY A 118 -25.56 10.74 6.32
C GLY A 118 -26.36 11.03 5.04
N ASP A 119 -26.59 12.29 4.73
CA ASP A 119 -27.38 12.77 3.58
C ASP A 119 -26.65 13.87 2.78
N GLY A 120 -25.35 14.05 3.00
CA GLY A 120 -24.53 15.06 2.36
C GLY A 120 -24.36 14.82 0.85
N ALA A 121 -24.58 15.87 0.06
CA ALA A 121 -24.35 15.81 -1.38
C ALA A 121 -22.84 15.81 -1.72
N PRO A 122 -22.40 15.10 -2.77
CA PRO A 122 -21.00 15.13 -3.21
C PRO A 122 -20.49 16.54 -3.46
N GLY A 123 -19.24 16.82 -3.06
CA GLY A 123 -18.62 18.14 -3.21
C GLY A 123 -19.04 19.18 -2.16
N THR A 124 -19.96 18.84 -1.25
CA THR A 124 -20.29 19.67 -0.08
C THR A 124 -19.49 19.25 1.14
N MET A 125 -19.42 20.12 2.15
CA MET A 125 -18.82 19.79 3.44
C MET A 125 -19.47 18.57 4.10
N ALA A 126 -20.81 18.48 4.06
CA ALA A 126 -21.55 17.34 4.58
C ALA A 126 -21.21 16.05 3.82
N GLY A 127 -21.15 16.11 2.48
CA GLY A 127 -20.78 14.95 1.67
C GLY A 127 -19.33 14.50 1.86
N TRP A 128 -18.42 15.43 2.14
CA TRP A 128 -17.04 15.09 2.54
C TRP A 128 -17.03 14.34 3.87
N LEU A 129 -17.72 14.86 4.90
CA LEU A 129 -17.82 14.20 6.21
C LEU A 129 -18.44 12.80 6.11
N ASP A 130 -19.46 12.61 5.26
CA ASP A 130 -20.06 11.31 4.98
C ASP A 130 -19.08 10.38 4.23
N GLY A 131 -18.33 10.93 3.28
CA GLY A 131 -17.27 10.23 2.57
C GLY A 131 -16.16 9.70 3.49
N LEU A 132 -15.86 10.39 4.60
CA LEU A 132 -14.88 9.90 5.58
C LEU A 132 -15.31 8.57 6.21
N LYS A 133 -16.61 8.42 6.50
CA LYS A 133 -17.17 7.20 7.10
C LYS A 133 -17.00 5.98 6.19
N VAL A 134 -17.06 6.20 4.89
CA VAL A 134 -16.94 5.16 3.86
C VAL A 134 -15.48 4.86 3.50
N THR A 135 -14.64 5.91 3.41
CA THR A 135 -13.30 5.80 2.83
C THR A 135 -12.17 5.64 3.84
N VAL A 136 -12.35 6.15 5.07
CA VAL A 136 -11.36 6.10 6.15
C VAL A 136 -11.78 5.06 7.17
N ALA A 137 -12.84 5.31 7.93
CA ALA A 137 -13.35 4.39 8.94
C ALA A 137 -14.81 4.73 9.29
N PRO A 138 -15.65 3.77 9.71
CA PRO A 138 -17.07 4.03 10.01
C PRO A 138 -17.35 5.10 11.08
N ASP A 139 -16.38 5.35 11.95
CA ASP A 139 -16.39 6.32 13.05
C ASP A 139 -15.49 7.54 12.77
N ALA A 140 -15.05 7.71 11.52
CA ALA A 140 -14.21 8.83 11.14
C ALA A 140 -14.97 10.15 11.24
N LYS A 141 -14.30 11.15 11.80
CA LYS A 141 -14.77 12.52 11.98
C LYS A 141 -13.82 13.50 11.33
N GLY A 142 -14.36 14.58 10.79
CA GLY A 142 -13.57 15.64 10.17
C GLY A 142 -13.63 16.93 10.98
N GLN A 143 -12.56 17.71 10.95
CA GLN A 143 -12.50 19.06 11.49
C GLN A 143 -11.88 19.99 10.45
N VAL A 144 -12.45 21.17 10.31
CA VAL A 144 -11.82 22.26 9.57
C VAL A 144 -11.83 23.49 10.47
N VAL A 145 -10.68 24.14 10.63
CA VAL A 145 -10.53 25.38 11.39
C VAL A 145 -9.81 26.39 10.51
N CYS A 146 -10.51 27.46 10.14
CA CYS A 146 -9.95 28.52 9.31
C CYS A 146 -9.91 29.84 10.08
N ASN A 147 -8.76 30.49 10.07
CA ASN A 147 -8.59 31.86 10.53
C ASN A 147 -8.58 32.80 9.33
N ALA A 148 -9.59 33.67 9.25
CA ALA A 148 -9.76 34.61 8.14
C ALA A 148 -8.73 35.75 8.17
N ASP A 149 -8.25 36.16 9.34
CA ASP A 149 -7.30 37.27 9.48
C ASP A 149 -5.91 36.88 8.96
N THR A 150 -5.48 35.65 9.21
CA THR A 150 -4.17 35.12 8.81
C THR A 150 -4.22 34.26 7.54
N MET A 151 -5.42 34.08 6.97
CA MET A 151 -5.69 33.17 5.86
C MET A 151 -5.06 31.78 6.07
N THR A 152 -5.14 31.25 7.29
CA THR A 152 -4.58 29.94 7.65
C THR A 152 -5.70 28.98 7.98
N CYS A 153 -5.70 27.82 7.32
CA CYS A 153 -6.65 26.74 7.59
C CYS A 153 -5.95 25.48 8.04
N SER A 154 -6.53 24.80 9.02
CA SER A 154 -6.20 23.43 9.38
C SER A 154 -7.37 22.50 9.03
N VAL A 155 -7.02 21.33 8.51
CA VAL A 155 -7.97 20.23 8.28
C VAL A 155 -7.46 19.03 9.06
N GLY A 156 -8.33 18.45 9.87
CA GLY A 156 -8.05 17.29 10.70
C GLY A 156 -9.04 16.17 10.42
N ILE A 157 -8.57 14.92 10.56
CA ILE A 157 -9.42 13.73 10.55
C ILE A 157 -9.06 12.87 11.75
N GLN A 158 -10.09 12.38 12.44
CA GLN A 158 -9.99 11.56 13.63
C GLN A 158 -10.77 10.24 13.45
N TRP A 159 -10.22 9.12 13.91
CA TRP A 159 -10.90 7.82 13.94
C TRP A 159 -10.38 6.94 15.09
N SER A 160 -11.09 5.87 15.45
CA SER A 160 -10.63 4.91 16.45
C SER A 160 -9.80 3.77 15.85
N ASP A 161 -8.58 3.61 16.34
CA ASP A 161 -7.72 2.44 16.09
C ASP A 161 -7.96 1.29 17.08
N ALA A 162 -8.97 1.38 17.97
CA ALA A 162 -9.25 0.39 19.02
C ALA A 162 -9.41 -1.04 18.47
N ARG A 163 -9.83 -1.18 17.20
CA ARG A 163 -9.95 -2.47 16.51
C ARG A 163 -8.61 -3.18 16.31
N ALA A 164 -7.52 -2.44 16.17
CA ALA A 164 -6.17 -2.98 15.99
C ALA A 164 -5.45 -3.22 17.33
N THR A 165 -5.74 -2.41 18.35
CA THR A 165 -4.99 -2.34 19.62
C THR A 165 -5.68 -3.00 20.82
N GLY A 166 -6.97 -3.35 20.73
CA GLY A 166 -7.66 -4.19 21.72
C GLY A 166 -8.11 -3.49 23.02
N GLY A 167 -8.38 -2.18 23.01
CA GLY A 167 -8.88 -1.45 24.18
C GLY A 167 -9.13 0.04 23.91
N GLY A 168 -9.71 0.75 24.90
CA GLY A 168 -10.13 2.15 24.84
C GLY A 168 -8.98 3.12 24.57
N SER A 169 -8.65 3.29 23.29
CA SER A 169 -7.59 4.16 22.83
C SER A 169 -8.10 5.57 22.61
N THR A 170 -7.28 6.57 22.94
CA THR A 170 -7.39 7.92 22.38
C THR A 170 -7.54 7.80 20.87
N PRO A 171 -8.49 8.52 20.24
CA PRO A 171 -8.66 8.45 18.81
C PRO A 171 -7.35 8.79 18.07
N SER A 172 -7.07 8.08 16.99
CA SER A 172 -6.01 8.44 16.07
C SER A 172 -6.42 9.69 15.31
N GLU A 173 -5.49 10.63 15.20
CA GLU A 173 -5.72 11.93 14.58
C GLU A 173 -4.57 12.27 13.63
N ILE A 174 -4.90 12.87 12.49
CA ILE A 174 -3.93 13.55 11.65
C ILE A 174 -4.51 14.91 11.31
N ASN A 175 -3.67 15.95 11.39
CA ASN A 175 -4.01 17.29 10.94
C ASN A 175 -2.96 17.80 9.95
N ILE A 176 -3.40 18.68 9.06
CA ILE A 176 -2.54 19.47 8.18
C ILE A 176 -2.96 20.93 8.30
N THR A 177 -1.97 21.83 8.33
CA THR A 177 -2.20 23.28 8.37
C THR A 177 -1.51 23.92 7.19
N SER A 178 -2.22 24.82 6.49
CA SER A 178 -1.67 25.59 5.38
C SER A 178 -2.15 27.03 5.44
N GLN A 179 -1.28 27.93 5.01
CA GLN A 179 -1.70 29.26 4.57
C GLN A 179 -2.34 29.15 3.17
N LEU A 180 -3.40 29.91 2.92
CA LEU A 180 -4.18 29.99 1.69
C LEU A 180 -3.64 31.06 0.74
#